data_AF-A0A1L8DYJ7-F1
#
_entry.id   AF-A0A1L8DYJ7-F1
#
_cell.length_a   1.000
_cell.length_b   1.000
_cell.length_c   1.000
_cell.angle_alpha   90.00
_cell.angle_beta   90.00
_cell.angle_gamma   90.00
#
_symmetry.space_group_name_H-M   'P 1'
#
loop_
_entity.id
_entity.type
_entity.pdbx_description
1 polymer ?
#
loop_
_entity_poly.entity_id
_entity_poly.type
_entity_poly.pdbx_seq_one_letter_code
_entity_poly.pdbx_strand_id
1 'polypeptide(L)'
;MEEQLEEVPRFLNADYIDVIVKKIEKTDKVKVEKFEFKPVTKKGNHYSSVMIRIVVDYVVESKNHKQLSFILKTTFDEKYDEDETMKLVKEFDVHSREMEMYDKVLDEFHKLLRTINDDTIFSAHKYWIDKTNRALIFEDLMARKYKCVNRIERMDVAHAKLALTKLGKYHATSIIFKQKNPQAYAKFNKGFFSREHKEDGREFCLKQFDGLLDLVSNWEGYEYYANKLIKFREHFVERGIELYTPQESGFNVLLHGDFWSNNMMFRYDGENNPVDVIFVDFQIPQWITPAIDIIYFIHSSMKEHLRFAKQNALVQLYYYSLKDTLIDGYKYTGYFPTLHEFQIIILKSSLQVLISALIVQPIIILDEKIQSDIFLLMSKDEAGLKFTHDMYHHPNTREVVKNVLPVLD
;
A
#
# COMPACT_ATOMS: atom_id res chain seq x y z
N MET A 1 32.83 -1.83 3.34
CA MET A 1 32.49 -0.39 3.33
C MET A 1 32.17 0.10 1.91
N GLU A 2 32.66 -0.58 0.86
CA GLU A 2 32.31 -0.27 -0.55
C GLU A 2 30.96 -0.84 -1.02
N GLU A 3 30.45 -1.94 -0.47
CA GLU A 3 29.15 -2.52 -0.89
C GLU A 3 27.90 -1.75 -0.41
N GLN A 4 28.02 -0.77 0.49
CA GLN A 4 26.88 0.02 0.97
C GLN A 4 26.58 1.27 0.12
N LEU A 5 27.44 1.61 -0.84
CA LEU A 5 27.35 2.85 -1.63
C LEU A 5 26.55 2.72 -2.92
N GLU A 6 26.20 1.51 -3.38
CA GLU A 6 25.51 1.30 -4.66
C GLU A 6 24.03 1.75 -4.68
N GLU A 7 23.43 1.95 -3.50
CA GLU A 7 22.01 2.32 -3.35
C GLU A 7 21.77 3.80 -3.00
N VAL A 8 22.82 4.61 -2.81
CA VAL A 8 22.66 6.05 -2.49
C VAL A 8 22.61 6.86 -3.80
N PRO A 9 21.51 7.59 -4.09
CA PRO A 9 21.40 8.41 -5.29
C PRO A 9 22.48 9.48 -5.36
N ARG A 10 23.03 9.75 -6.56
CA ARG A 10 24.12 10.72 -6.74
C ARG A 10 23.79 12.15 -6.28
N PHE A 11 22.53 12.55 -6.36
CA PHE A 11 22.08 13.87 -5.89
C PHE A 11 22.10 14.00 -4.36
N LEU A 12 22.11 12.89 -3.62
CA LEU A 12 22.07 12.87 -2.17
C LEU A 12 23.47 13.08 -1.57
N ASN A 13 23.91 14.34 -1.58
CA ASN A 13 25.21 14.78 -1.07
C ASN A 13 25.08 15.80 0.08
N ALA A 14 26.22 16.27 0.61
CA ALA A 14 26.25 17.18 1.76
C ALA A 14 25.46 18.49 1.53
N ASP A 15 25.56 19.08 0.34
CA ASP A 15 24.84 20.31 -0.01
C ASP A 15 23.33 20.07 -0.03
N TYR A 16 22.90 18.91 -0.54
CA TYR A 16 21.49 18.52 -0.54
C TYR A 16 20.95 18.31 0.88
N ILE A 17 21.74 17.67 1.76
CA ILE A 17 21.38 17.53 3.19
C ILE A 17 21.22 18.89 3.86
N ASP A 18 22.14 19.83 3.61
CA ASP A 18 22.04 21.19 4.15
C ASP A 18 20.74 21.89 3.72
N VAL A 19 20.36 21.77 2.43
CA VAL A 19 19.08 22.28 1.92
C VAL A 19 17.89 21.65 2.64
N ILE A 20 17.89 20.34 2.85
CA ILE A 20 16.80 19.64 3.56
C ILE A 20 16.67 20.16 4.98
N VAL A 21 17.76 20.22 5.75
CA VAL A 21 17.72 20.64 7.16
C VAL A 21 17.26 22.10 7.28
N LYS A 22 17.73 22.99 6.40
CA LYS A 22 17.26 24.39 6.35
C LYS A 22 15.76 24.49 6.08
N LYS A 23 15.21 23.67 5.18
CA LYS A 23 13.76 23.61 4.92
C LYS A 23 12.98 23.12 6.13
N ILE A 24 13.49 22.11 6.84
CA ILE A 24 12.84 21.53 8.02
C ILE A 24 12.83 22.53 9.19
N GLU A 25 13.97 23.18 9.46
CA GLU A 25 14.09 24.20 10.51
C GLU A 25 13.49 25.55 10.12
N LYS A 26 13.19 25.75 8.83
CA LYS A 26 12.67 27.01 8.26
C LYS A 26 13.59 28.21 8.53
N THR A 27 14.90 27.99 8.43
CA THR A 27 15.94 29.02 8.63
C THR A 27 17.23 28.65 7.91
N ASP A 28 17.96 29.65 7.42
CA ASP A 28 19.27 29.46 6.80
C ASP A 28 20.42 29.39 7.82
N LYS A 29 20.14 29.66 9.10
CA LYS A 29 21.13 29.66 10.18
C LYS A 29 21.39 28.25 10.73
N VAL A 30 21.59 27.30 9.82
CA VAL A 30 21.90 25.91 10.11
C VAL A 30 23.32 25.62 9.67
N LYS A 31 24.05 24.87 10.48
CA LYS A 31 25.31 24.24 10.09
C LYS A 31 25.21 22.74 10.34
N VAL A 32 25.20 21.96 9.26
CA VAL A 32 25.32 20.51 9.35
C VAL A 32 26.74 20.15 9.81
N GLU A 33 26.86 19.32 10.85
CA GLU A 33 28.13 18.88 11.40
C GLU A 33 28.48 17.47 10.91
N LYS A 34 27.49 16.58 10.88
CA LYS A 34 27.63 15.18 10.51
C LYS A 34 26.32 14.63 9.97
N PHE A 35 26.38 13.70 9.02
CA PHE A 35 25.22 12.91 8.61
C PHE A 35 25.63 11.47 8.30
N GLU A 36 24.65 10.57 8.37
CA GLU A 36 24.80 9.17 8.01
C GLU A 36 23.57 8.64 7.26
N PHE A 37 23.81 7.76 6.29
CA PHE A 37 22.78 7.04 5.55
C PHE A 37 22.59 5.65 6.14
N LYS A 38 21.32 5.30 6.41
CA LYS A 38 20.92 3.98 6.88
C LYS A 38 19.84 3.43 5.96
N PRO A 39 19.93 2.16 5.53
CA PRO A 39 18.81 1.53 4.84
C PRO A 39 17.58 1.50 5.76
N VAL A 40 16.40 1.81 5.22
CA VAL A 40 15.15 1.80 6.01
C VAL A 40 14.70 0.39 6.33
N THR A 41 14.93 -0.54 5.39
CA THR A 41 14.58 -1.95 5.48
C THR A 41 15.70 -2.82 4.89
N LYS A 42 15.67 -4.13 5.16
CA LYS A 42 16.51 -5.11 4.44
C LYS A 42 15.95 -5.30 3.02
N LYS A 43 16.81 -5.70 2.06
CA LYS A 43 16.44 -5.98 0.65
C LYS A 43 15.12 -6.79 0.56
N GLY A 44 14.23 -6.42 -0.37
CA GLY A 44 12.95 -7.12 -0.64
C GLY A 44 11.67 -6.50 -0.04
N ASN A 45 11.76 -5.36 0.65
CA ASN A 45 10.60 -4.72 1.29
C ASN A 45 10.01 -3.50 0.55
N HIS A 46 10.76 -2.91 -0.39
CA HIS A 46 10.30 -1.80 -1.22
C HIS A 46 10.61 -2.10 -2.68
N TYR A 47 9.54 -2.35 -3.42
CA TYR A 47 9.56 -2.89 -4.77
C TYR A 47 9.73 -1.80 -5.84
N SER A 48 9.24 -0.59 -5.57
CA SER A 48 9.08 0.49 -6.55
C SER A 48 9.94 1.74 -6.27
N SER A 49 10.73 1.76 -5.18
CA SER A 49 11.47 2.95 -4.75
C SER A 49 12.71 2.65 -3.92
N VAL A 50 13.68 3.55 -3.97
CA VAL A 50 14.80 3.62 -3.02
C VAL A 50 14.35 4.39 -1.79
N MET A 51 14.56 3.81 -0.59
CA MET A 51 14.20 4.45 0.67
C MET A 51 15.39 4.47 1.63
N ILE A 52 15.78 5.67 2.06
CA ILE A 52 16.98 5.90 2.87
C ILE A 52 16.58 6.67 4.13
N ARG A 53 16.99 6.17 5.29
CA ARG A 53 16.96 6.92 6.55
C ARG A 53 18.22 7.75 6.65
N ILE A 54 18.05 9.04 6.93
CA ILE A 54 19.14 9.99 7.07
C ILE A 54 19.10 10.52 8.49
N VAL A 55 20.21 10.35 9.21
CA VAL A 55 20.41 10.94 10.54
C VAL A 55 21.42 12.06 10.42
N VAL A 56 21.07 13.25 10.90
CA VAL A 56 21.89 14.46 10.78
C VAL A 56 22.08 15.11 12.14
N ASP A 57 23.35 15.36 12.49
CA ASP A 57 23.75 16.22 13.60
C ASP A 57 24.03 17.63 13.05
N TYR A 58 23.40 18.64 13.62
CA TYR A 58 23.49 20.02 13.13
C TYR A 58 23.32 21.04 14.27
N VAL A 59 23.75 22.27 14.00
CA VAL A 59 23.62 23.39 14.92
C VAL A 59 22.74 24.47 14.32
N VAL A 60 21.78 24.95 15.11
CA VAL A 60 20.95 26.12 14.78
C VAL A 60 21.48 27.34 15.55
N GLU A 61 21.69 28.45 14.83
CA GLU A 61 22.20 29.71 15.38
C GLU A 61 23.52 29.59 16.18
N SER A 62 24.37 28.63 15.79
CA SER A 62 25.68 28.36 16.40
C SER A 62 25.66 28.02 17.90
N LYS A 63 24.51 27.65 18.47
CA LYS A 63 24.36 27.35 19.90
C LYS A 63 23.50 26.12 20.21
N ASN A 64 22.57 25.78 19.32
CA ASN A 64 21.61 24.71 19.57
C ASN A 64 21.99 23.48 18.76
N HIS A 65 22.77 22.57 19.36
CA HIS A 65 23.04 21.26 18.78
C HIS A 65 21.77 20.41 18.81
N LYS A 66 21.41 19.85 17.66
CA LYS A 66 20.24 19.01 17.44
C LYS A 66 20.64 17.79 16.62
N GLN A 67 19.86 16.72 16.80
CA GLN A 67 19.89 15.57 15.91
C GLN A 67 18.51 15.39 15.30
N LEU A 68 18.47 15.13 13.99
CA LEU A 68 17.27 14.90 13.23
C LEU A 68 17.39 13.57 12.48
N SER A 69 16.32 12.77 12.52
CA SER A 69 16.16 11.59 11.66
C SER A 69 14.98 11.82 10.73
N PHE A 70 15.18 11.60 9.43
CA PHE A 70 14.13 11.68 8.43
C PHE A 70 14.31 10.59 7.37
N ILE A 71 13.24 10.33 6.63
CA ILE A 71 13.24 9.35 5.54
C ILE A 71 13.19 10.10 4.21
N LEU A 72 14.03 9.68 3.29
CA LEU A 72 13.99 10.07 1.89
C LEU A 72 13.53 8.85 1.06
N LYS A 73 12.48 9.04 0.27
CA LYS A 73 12.00 8.07 -0.72
C LYS A 73 12.15 8.68 -2.11
N THR A 74 12.72 7.94 -3.05
CA THR A 74 12.96 8.40 -4.43
C THR A 74 12.85 7.25 -5.42
N THR A 75 12.76 7.57 -6.71
CA THR A 75 12.85 6.58 -7.79
C THR A 75 14.29 6.07 -7.97
N PHE A 76 14.43 4.93 -8.64
CA PHE A 76 15.73 4.38 -9.03
C PHE A 76 16.48 5.31 -9.98
N ASP A 77 17.80 5.16 -9.99
CA ASP A 77 18.74 5.93 -10.83
C ASP A 77 18.48 5.67 -12.33
N GLU A 78 18.74 6.68 -13.18
CA GLU A 78 18.57 6.65 -14.64
C GLU A 78 19.27 5.45 -15.30
N LYS A 79 20.30 4.89 -14.66
CA LYS A 79 20.97 3.67 -15.14
C LYS A 79 20.04 2.45 -15.29
N TYR A 80 18.87 2.46 -14.65
CA TYR A 80 17.87 1.40 -14.77
C TYR A 80 16.74 1.73 -15.76
N ASP A 81 16.84 2.82 -16.53
CA ASP A 81 15.78 3.28 -17.43
C ASP A 81 15.50 2.33 -18.59
N GLU A 82 16.49 1.53 -18.99
CA GLU A 82 16.36 0.56 -20.07
C GLU A 82 15.69 -0.75 -19.64
N ASP A 83 15.58 -1.01 -18.33
CA ASP A 83 14.98 -2.21 -17.76
C ASP A 83 13.45 -2.25 -17.94
N GLU A 84 12.91 -3.37 -18.45
CA GLU A 84 11.49 -3.50 -18.78
C GLU A 84 10.56 -3.43 -17.55
N THR A 85 11.03 -3.95 -16.41
CA THR A 85 10.32 -3.84 -15.13
C THR A 85 10.22 -2.37 -14.70
N MET A 86 11.31 -1.62 -14.86
CA MET A 86 11.34 -0.20 -14.55
C MET A 86 10.48 0.65 -15.50
N LYS A 87 10.36 0.26 -16.77
CA LYS A 87 9.41 0.89 -17.71
C LYS A 87 7.97 0.72 -17.24
N LEU A 88 7.58 -0.48 -16.81
CA LEU A 88 6.25 -0.74 -16.28
C LEU A 88 5.96 0.12 -15.03
N VAL A 89 6.90 0.19 -14.08
CA VAL A 89 6.76 1.05 -12.88
C VAL A 89 6.59 2.54 -13.26
N LYS A 90 7.31 3.01 -14.29
CA LYS A 90 7.17 4.37 -14.81
C LYS A 90 5.83 4.60 -15.52
N GLU A 91 5.36 3.65 -16.32
CA GLU A 91 4.09 3.73 -17.05
C GLU A 91 2.87 3.75 -16.12
N PHE A 92 2.96 3.01 -15.01
CA PHE A 92 2.00 3.08 -13.91
C PHE A 92 2.03 4.41 -13.15
N ASP A 93 3.06 5.24 -13.34
CA ASP A 93 3.21 6.57 -12.74
C ASP A 93 2.99 6.60 -11.22
N VAL A 94 3.40 5.53 -10.52
CA VAL A 94 3.14 5.33 -9.08
C VAL A 94 3.72 6.46 -8.23
N HIS A 95 4.91 6.91 -8.59
CA HIS A 95 5.63 7.91 -7.81
C HIS A 95 5.05 9.32 -7.96
N SER A 96 4.58 9.70 -9.16
CA SER A 96 3.97 11.02 -9.34
C SER A 96 2.60 11.08 -8.65
N ARG A 97 1.86 9.96 -8.61
CA ARG A 97 0.63 9.83 -7.83
C ARG A 97 0.90 9.93 -6.33
N GLU A 98 1.94 9.25 -5.83
CA GLU A 98 2.35 9.33 -4.43
C GLU A 98 2.72 10.78 -4.06
N MET A 99 3.48 11.48 -4.92
CA MET A 99 3.79 12.90 -4.72
C MET A 99 2.53 13.76 -4.65
N GLU A 100 1.55 13.58 -5.53
CA GLU A 100 0.29 14.33 -5.48
C GLU A 100 -0.50 14.04 -4.19
N MET A 101 -0.50 12.79 -3.73
CA MET A 101 -1.14 12.40 -2.46
C MET A 101 -0.55 13.17 -1.28
N TYR A 102 0.77 13.19 -1.15
CA TYR A 102 1.45 13.93 -0.08
C TYR A 102 1.42 15.45 -0.28
N ASP A 103 1.54 15.96 -1.50
CA ASP A 103 1.62 17.40 -1.79
C ASP A 103 0.29 18.08 -1.50
N LYS A 104 -0.84 17.45 -1.86
CA LYS A 104 -2.16 18.10 -1.83
C LYS A 104 -3.22 17.30 -1.09
N VAL A 105 -3.41 16.03 -1.44
CA VAL A 105 -4.61 15.27 -0.99
C VAL A 105 -4.61 15.09 0.52
N LEU A 106 -3.51 14.61 1.10
CA LEU A 106 -3.42 14.29 2.53
C LEU A 106 -3.47 15.55 3.42
N ASP A 107 -2.83 16.65 2.98
CA ASP A 107 -2.90 17.93 3.69
C ASP A 107 -4.35 18.45 3.72
N GLU A 108 -5.08 18.35 2.61
CA GLU A 108 -6.50 18.72 2.56
C GLU A 108 -7.37 17.76 3.38
N PHE A 109 -7.06 16.46 3.42
CA PHE A 109 -7.78 15.51 4.27
C PHE A 109 -7.66 15.89 5.74
N HIS A 110 -6.45 16.21 6.23
CA HIS A 110 -6.27 16.63 7.62
C HIS A 110 -6.96 17.97 7.91
N LYS A 111 -7.03 18.90 6.94
CA LYS A 111 -7.82 20.14 7.10
C LYS A 111 -9.31 19.84 7.20
N LEU A 112 -9.83 18.95 6.35
CA LEU A 112 -11.25 18.56 6.36
C LEU A 112 -11.63 17.91 7.68
N LEU A 113 -10.83 16.98 8.21
CA LEU A 113 -11.13 16.33 9.49
C LEU A 113 -11.22 17.35 10.65
N ARG A 114 -10.34 18.36 10.68
CA ARG A 114 -10.42 19.42 11.69
C ARG A 114 -11.72 20.22 11.63
N THR A 115 -12.38 20.31 10.46
CA THR A 115 -13.69 20.99 10.36
C THR A 115 -14.81 20.26 11.09
N ILE A 116 -14.61 18.98 11.41
CA ILE A 116 -15.53 18.16 12.21
C ILE A 116 -14.95 17.81 13.59
N ASN A 117 -13.94 18.58 14.05
CA ASN A 117 -13.22 18.38 15.32
C ASN A 117 -12.57 16.99 15.45
N ASP A 118 -12.08 16.43 14.34
CA ASP A 118 -11.31 15.19 14.33
C ASP A 118 -9.84 15.48 14.01
N ASP A 119 -8.93 15.12 14.93
CA ASP A 119 -7.48 15.32 14.78
C ASP A 119 -6.75 14.07 14.24
N THR A 120 -7.48 13.13 13.62
CA THR A 120 -6.88 11.92 13.05
C THR A 120 -5.80 12.27 12.02
N ILE A 121 -4.60 11.72 12.23
CA ILE A 121 -3.49 11.79 11.28
C ILE A 121 -3.39 10.47 10.51
N PHE A 122 -3.42 10.56 9.18
CA PHE A 122 -3.35 9.41 8.28
C PHE A 122 -1.93 8.97 7.92
N SER A 123 -1.02 9.93 7.72
CA SER A 123 0.29 9.71 7.12
C SER A 123 1.41 10.31 7.95
N ALA A 124 2.65 9.93 7.64
CA ALA A 124 3.82 10.64 8.12
C ALA A 124 3.77 12.13 7.70
N HIS A 125 4.29 13.01 8.54
CA HIS A 125 4.49 14.40 8.21
C HIS A 125 5.53 14.55 7.10
N LYS A 126 5.09 15.10 5.97
CA LYS A 126 5.93 15.51 4.84
C LYS A 126 6.67 16.79 5.20
N TYR A 127 8.00 16.74 5.16
CA TYR A 127 8.87 17.91 5.29
C TYR A 127 9.03 18.65 3.97
N TRP A 128 9.32 17.91 2.89
CA TRP A 128 9.60 18.51 1.58
C TRP A 128 9.35 17.51 0.44
N ILE A 129 9.01 18.06 -0.73
CA ILE A 129 8.90 17.34 -2.00
C ILE A 129 9.81 18.03 -2.99
N ASP A 130 10.82 17.29 -3.44
CA ASP A 130 11.72 17.72 -4.50
C ASP A 130 11.25 17.10 -5.83
N LYS A 131 10.59 17.91 -6.64
CA LYS A 131 10.08 17.47 -7.95
C LYS A 131 11.22 17.24 -8.95
N THR A 132 12.37 17.90 -8.78
CA THR A 132 13.53 17.76 -9.68
C THR A 132 14.18 16.40 -9.48
N ASN A 133 14.51 16.06 -8.23
CA ASN A 133 15.13 14.77 -7.92
C ASN A 133 14.13 13.64 -7.67
N ARG A 134 12.82 13.90 -7.87
CA ARG A 134 11.75 12.95 -7.58
C ARG A 134 11.88 12.39 -6.16
N ALA A 135 12.14 13.25 -5.17
CA ALA A 135 12.34 12.84 -3.79
C ALA A 135 11.20 13.33 -2.87
N LEU A 136 10.72 12.42 -2.03
CA LEU A 136 9.80 12.67 -0.92
C LEU A 136 10.59 12.61 0.39
N ILE A 137 10.50 13.67 1.20
CA ILE A 137 11.18 13.77 2.49
C ILE A 137 10.12 13.88 3.58
N PHE A 138 10.13 12.94 4.52
CA PHE A 138 9.14 12.85 5.60
C PHE A 138 9.78 12.49 6.95
N GLU A 139 9.02 12.73 8.03
CA GLU A 139 9.44 12.39 9.39
C GLU A 139 9.80 10.90 9.53
N ASP A 140 10.81 10.60 10.35
CA ASP A 140 11.09 9.23 10.73
C ASP A 140 10.11 8.77 11.82
N LEU A 141 9.09 8.02 11.42
CA LEU A 141 8.08 7.48 12.33
C LEU A 141 8.66 6.59 13.44
N MET A 142 9.86 6.00 13.26
CA MET A 142 10.51 5.26 14.34
C MET A 142 10.94 6.16 15.50
N ALA A 143 11.30 7.42 15.23
CA ALA A 143 11.60 8.40 16.28
C ALA A 143 10.37 8.67 17.16
N ARG A 144 9.16 8.43 16.62
CA ARG A 144 7.87 8.50 17.32
C ARG A 144 7.37 7.14 17.82
N LYS A 145 8.26 6.14 17.87
CA LYS A 145 7.99 4.77 18.36
C LYS A 145 6.95 3.99 17.55
N TYR A 146 6.74 4.34 16.28
CA TYR A 146 5.97 3.51 15.36
C TYR A 146 6.87 2.43 14.75
N LYS A 147 6.33 1.23 14.56
CA LYS A 147 7.03 0.09 13.94
C LYS A 147 6.07 -0.69 13.03
N CYS A 148 6.59 -1.28 11.97
CA CYS A 148 5.83 -2.21 11.13
C CYS A 148 5.50 -3.50 11.92
N VAL A 149 4.39 -4.16 11.55
CA VAL A 149 4.07 -5.50 12.06
C VAL A 149 4.94 -6.53 11.35
N ASN A 150 5.25 -7.64 12.03
CA ASN A 150 5.85 -8.79 11.35
C ASN A 150 4.84 -9.40 10.37
N ARG A 151 5.09 -9.23 9.06
CA ARG A 151 4.19 -9.71 7.99
C ARG A 151 4.01 -11.23 7.97
N ILE A 152 4.99 -11.99 8.45
CA ILE A 152 4.92 -13.46 8.53
C ILE A 152 3.97 -13.87 9.67
N GLU A 153 4.05 -13.19 10.82
CA GLU A 153 3.17 -13.45 11.97
C GLU A 153 1.74 -12.93 11.76
N ARG A 154 1.57 -11.97 10.85
CA ARG A 154 0.29 -11.37 10.43
C ARG A 154 -0.44 -10.66 11.59
N MET A 155 -1.45 -9.87 11.24
CA MET A 155 -2.19 -9.08 12.22
C MET A 155 -3.31 -9.86 12.92
N ASP A 156 -3.52 -9.50 14.18
CA ASP A 156 -4.69 -9.92 14.96
C ASP A 156 -5.86 -8.93 14.81
N VAL A 157 -6.94 -9.18 15.56
CA VAL A 157 -8.14 -8.36 15.53
C VAL A 157 -7.90 -6.94 16.07
N ALA A 158 -7.01 -6.73 17.04
CA ALA A 158 -6.78 -5.41 17.62
C ALA A 158 -6.15 -4.46 16.60
N HIS A 159 -5.14 -4.95 15.86
CA HIS A 159 -4.54 -4.23 14.75
C HIS A 159 -5.56 -3.95 13.64
N ALA A 160 -6.36 -4.96 13.27
CA ALA A 160 -7.39 -4.83 12.24
C ALA A 160 -8.44 -3.77 12.56
N LYS A 161 -8.88 -3.68 13.83
CA LYS A 161 -9.82 -2.65 14.27
C LYS A 161 -9.25 -1.25 14.07
N LEU A 162 -8.00 -1.00 14.51
CA LEU A 162 -7.37 0.31 14.33
C LEU A 162 -7.21 0.70 12.86
N ALA A 163 -6.70 -0.24 12.04
CA ALA A 163 -6.51 -0.01 10.61
C ALA A 163 -7.83 0.31 9.90
N LEU A 164 -8.87 -0.49 10.12
CA LEU A 164 -10.16 -0.31 9.45
C LEU A 164 -10.97 0.88 9.97
N THR A 165 -10.88 1.22 11.26
CA THR A 165 -11.45 2.48 11.77
C THR A 165 -10.78 3.67 11.10
N LYS A 166 -9.43 3.71 11.05
CA LYS A 166 -8.73 4.83 10.41
C LYS A 166 -8.99 4.87 8.89
N LEU A 167 -9.10 3.71 8.23
CA LEU A 167 -9.47 3.63 6.82
C LEU A 167 -10.89 4.16 6.56
N GLY A 168 -11.86 3.87 7.44
CA GLY A 168 -13.22 4.41 7.35
C GLY A 168 -13.21 5.94 7.34
N LYS A 169 -12.42 6.57 8.21
CA LYS A 169 -12.23 8.04 8.24
C LYS A 169 -11.56 8.57 6.97
N TYR A 170 -10.54 7.87 6.49
CA TYR A 170 -9.80 8.21 5.27
C TYR A 170 -10.74 8.21 4.06
N HIS A 171 -11.51 7.13 3.88
CA HIS A 171 -12.49 7.00 2.81
C HIS A 171 -13.65 8.00 2.91
N ALA A 172 -14.17 8.28 4.11
CA ALA A 172 -15.19 9.33 4.31
C ALA A 172 -14.67 10.70 3.86
N THR A 173 -13.46 11.04 4.30
CA THR A 173 -12.82 12.32 3.97
C THR A 173 -12.56 12.45 2.47
N SER A 174 -12.23 11.34 1.80
CA SER A 174 -12.07 11.30 0.35
C SER A 174 -13.35 11.64 -0.42
N ILE A 175 -14.54 11.32 0.10
CA ILE A 175 -15.81 11.68 -0.57
C ILE A 175 -16.01 13.19 -0.53
N ILE A 176 -15.75 13.80 0.62
CA ILE A 176 -15.86 15.26 0.79
C ILE A 176 -14.80 16.00 -0.02
N PHE A 177 -13.57 15.48 -0.08
CA PHE A 177 -12.52 16.03 -0.92
C PHE A 177 -12.94 16.04 -2.39
N LYS A 178 -13.57 14.96 -2.89
CA LYS A 178 -14.09 14.89 -4.27
C LYS A 178 -15.17 15.91 -4.56
N GLN A 179 -16.12 16.11 -3.65
CA GLN A 179 -17.16 17.13 -3.84
C GLN A 179 -16.58 18.53 -4.00
N LYS A 180 -15.51 18.84 -3.25
CA LYS A 180 -14.85 20.15 -3.31
C LYS A 180 -13.87 20.28 -4.48
N ASN A 181 -13.26 19.17 -4.91
CA ASN A 181 -12.16 19.17 -5.88
C ASN A 181 -12.37 18.09 -6.97
N PRO A 182 -13.46 18.10 -7.75
CA PRO A 182 -13.77 17.01 -8.67
C PRO A 182 -12.67 16.77 -9.72
N GLN A 183 -11.99 17.82 -10.16
CA GLN A 183 -10.91 17.74 -11.14
C GLN A 183 -9.65 17.07 -10.62
N ALA A 184 -9.41 17.07 -9.29
CA ALA A 184 -8.22 16.44 -8.70
C ALA A 184 -8.21 14.92 -8.91
N TYR A 185 -9.37 14.31 -9.18
CA TYR A 185 -9.55 12.87 -9.29
C TYR A 185 -9.29 12.30 -10.67
N ALA A 186 -9.20 13.14 -11.70
CA ALA A 186 -8.90 12.68 -13.06
C ALA A 186 -7.55 11.93 -13.13
N LYS A 187 -6.63 12.19 -12.18
CA LYS A 187 -5.32 11.51 -12.07
C LYS A 187 -5.37 10.16 -11.35
N PHE A 188 -6.49 9.82 -10.71
CA PHE A 188 -6.65 8.60 -9.90
C PHE A 188 -7.58 7.58 -10.59
N ASN A 189 -7.41 7.45 -11.91
CA ASN A 189 -8.18 6.55 -12.77
C ASN A 189 -7.40 5.29 -13.21
N LYS A 190 -6.11 5.20 -12.91
CA LYS A 190 -5.25 4.04 -13.24
C LYS A 190 -5.14 3.05 -12.07
N GLY A 191 -5.65 1.84 -12.26
CA GLY A 191 -5.61 0.75 -11.27
C GLY A 191 -4.79 -0.46 -11.71
N PHE A 192 -4.94 -1.58 -10.98
CA PHE A 192 -4.36 -2.88 -11.36
C PHE A 192 -4.98 -3.46 -12.64
N PHE A 193 -6.23 -3.11 -12.94
CA PHE A 193 -6.88 -3.44 -14.20
C PHE A 193 -7.54 -2.18 -14.76
N SER A 194 -7.40 -1.97 -16.07
CA SER A 194 -7.94 -0.83 -16.79
C SER A 194 -8.50 -1.26 -18.14
N ARG A 195 -9.63 -0.68 -18.55
CA ARG A 195 -10.12 -0.86 -19.92
C ARG A 195 -9.31 -0.06 -20.93
N GLU A 196 -8.83 1.10 -20.52
CA GLU A 196 -8.23 2.13 -21.38
C GLU A 196 -6.70 2.00 -21.50
N HIS A 197 -6.06 1.35 -20.53
CA HIS A 197 -4.60 1.20 -20.45
C HIS A 197 -4.25 -0.27 -20.31
N LYS A 198 -3.47 -0.82 -21.25
CA LYS A 198 -3.05 -2.23 -21.20
C LYS A 198 -1.79 -2.43 -20.37
N GLU A 199 -1.02 -1.36 -20.20
CA GLU A 199 0.14 -1.24 -19.33
C GLU A 199 -0.32 -1.10 -17.87
N ASP A 200 -1.03 -2.13 -17.39
CA ASP A 200 -1.53 -2.25 -16.03
C ASP A 200 -1.05 -3.57 -15.38
N GLY A 201 -1.71 -3.98 -14.30
CA GLY A 201 -1.29 -5.10 -13.47
C GLY A 201 -1.78 -6.45 -13.98
N ARG A 202 -2.51 -6.50 -15.10
CA ARG A 202 -3.18 -7.73 -15.56
C ARG A 202 -2.19 -8.84 -15.88
N GLU A 203 -1.05 -8.50 -16.49
CA GLU A 203 -0.06 -9.49 -16.92
C GLU A 203 0.65 -10.11 -15.71
N PHE A 204 0.94 -9.27 -14.71
CA PHE A 204 1.41 -9.73 -13.42
C PHE A 204 0.38 -10.66 -12.76
N CYS A 205 -0.88 -10.22 -12.64
CA CYS A 205 -1.93 -11.03 -12.02
C CYS A 205 -2.18 -12.34 -12.78
N LEU A 206 -2.13 -12.34 -14.11
CA LEU A 206 -2.28 -13.54 -14.95
C LEU A 206 -1.14 -14.53 -14.73
N LYS A 207 0.12 -14.06 -14.73
CA LYS A 207 1.28 -14.90 -14.44
C LYS A 207 1.12 -15.59 -13.08
N GLN A 208 0.70 -14.84 -12.06
CA GLN A 208 0.47 -15.40 -10.74
C GLN A 208 -0.72 -16.38 -10.74
N PHE A 209 -1.80 -16.07 -11.44
CA PHE A 209 -2.94 -16.97 -11.60
C PHE A 209 -2.52 -18.30 -12.25
N ASP A 210 -1.61 -18.25 -13.24
CA ASP A 210 -1.09 -19.44 -13.91
C ASP A 210 -0.25 -20.31 -12.97
N GLY A 211 0.56 -19.71 -12.09
CA GLY A 211 1.28 -20.43 -11.05
C GLY A 211 0.35 -21.11 -10.04
N LEU A 212 -0.75 -20.45 -9.64
CA LEU A 212 -1.79 -21.07 -8.82
C LEU A 212 -2.43 -22.25 -9.55
N LEU A 213 -2.77 -22.08 -10.82
CA LEU A 213 -3.42 -23.10 -11.63
C LEU A 213 -2.50 -24.32 -11.80
N ASP A 214 -1.21 -24.12 -12.03
CA ASP A 214 -0.21 -25.19 -12.12
C ASP A 214 -0.15 -26.01 -10.82
N LEU A 215 -0.06 -25.34 -9.66
CA LEU A 215 -0.09 -26.02 -8.35
C LEU A 215 -1.36 -26.87 -8.19
N VAL A 216 -2.54 -26.29 -8.45
CA VAL A 216 -3.83 -26.94 -8.21
C VAL A 216 -4.07 -28.09 -9.18
N SER A 217 -3.59 -27.98 -10.43
CA SER A 217 -3.71 -29.03 -11.45
C SER A 217 -2.87 -30.26 -11.15
N ASN A 218 -1.77 -30.11 -10.40
CA ASN A 218 -0.89 -31.19 -9.99
C ASN A 218 -1.21 -31.73 -8.58
N TRP A 219 -2.31 -31.29 -7.96
CA TRP A 219 -2.67 -31.68 -6.60
C TRP A 219 -3.76 -32.76 -6.58
N GLU A 220 -3.39 -33.96 -6.14
CA GLU A 220 -4.33 -35.06 -5.95
C GLU A 220 -5.54 -34.63 -5.08
N GLY A 221 -6.76 -34.84 -5.62
CA GLY A 221 -8.02 -34.50 -4.96
C GLY A 221 -8.51 -33.06 -5.21
N TYR A 222 -7.80 -32.27 -6.01
CA TYR A 222 -8.19 -30.89 -6.38
C TYR A 222 -8.65 -30.75 -7.84
N GLU A 223 -8.91 -31.85 -8.55
CA GLU A 223 -9.29 -31.87 -9.96
C GLU A 223 -10.56 -31.02 -10.23
N TYR A 224 -11.49 -31.00 -9.27
CA TYR A 224 -12.68 -30.15 -9.32
C TYR A 224 -12.33 -28.66 -9.35
N TYR A 225 -11.46 -28.21 -8.44
CA TYR A 225 -11.03 -26.81 -8.37
C TYR A 225 -10.15 -26.44 -9.58
N ALA A 226 -9.25 -27.32 -10.02
CA ALA A 226 -8.44 -27.13 -11.22
C ALA A 226 -9.34 -26.86 -12.45
N ASN A 227 -10.35 -27.71 -12.67
CA ASN A 227 -11.30 -27.56 -13.77
C ASN A 227 -12.10 -26.24 -13.70
N LYS A 228 -12.48 -25.78 -12.49
CA LYS A 228 -13.13 -24.47 -12.31
C LYS A 228 -12.16 -23.33 -12.65
N LEU A 229 -10.92 -23.37 -12.17
CA LEU A 229 -9.91 -22.35 -12.42
C LEU A 229 -9.54 -22.25 -13.91
N ILE A 230 -9.41 -23.39 -14.61
CA ILE A 230 -9.16 -23.43 -16.07
C ILE A 230 -10.25 -22.65 -16.82
N LYS A 231 -11.52 -22.93 -16.52
CA LYS A 231 -12.66 -22.23 -17.14
C LYS A 231 -12.69 -20.75 -16.76
N PHE A 232 -12.39 -20.43 -15.51
CA PHE A 232 -12.41 -19.05 -15.03
C PHE A 232 -11.27 -18.20 -15.62
N ARG A 233 -10.12 -18.81 -15.94
CA ARG A 233 -8.94 -18.12 -16.49
C ARG A 233 -9.27 -17.24 -17.70
N GLU A 234 -10.13 -17.71 -18.61
CA GLU A 234 -10.56 -16.97 -19.80
C GLU A 234 -11.31 -15.67 -19.46
N HIS A 235 -11.94 -15.62 -18.29
CA HIS A 235 -12.72 -14.47 -17.82
C HIS A 235 -11.97 -13.61 -16.80
N PHE A 236 -10.81 -14.07 -16.29
CA PHE A 236 -10.12 -13.43 -15.16
C PHE A 236 -9.82 -11.95 -15.42
N VAL A 237 -9.25 -11.62 -16.57
CA VAL A 237 -8.91 -10.23 -16.93
C VAL A 237 -10.15 -9.36 -17.06
N GLU A 238 -11.18 -9.84 -17.76
CA GLU A 238 -12.40 -9.06 -17.97
C GLU A 238 -13.12 -8.78 -16.64
N ARG A 239 -13.20 -9.80 -15.78
CA ARG A 239 -13.77 -9.66 -14.43
C ARG A 239 -12.92 -8.75 -13.54
N GLY A 240 -11.59 -8.78 -13.71
CA GLY A 240 -10.68 -7.83 -13.08
C GLY A 240 -10.95 -6.40 -13.53
N ILE A 241 -11.12 -6.17 -14.83
CA ILE A 241 -11.49 -4.84 -15.37
C ILE A 241 -12.84 -4.39 -14.82
N GLU A 242 -13.86 -5.26 -14.79
CA GLU A 242 -15.17 -4.93 -14.19
C GLU A 242 -15.05 -4.51 -12.72
N LEU A 243 -14.27 -5.26 -11.93
CA LEU A 243 -14.03 -4.99 -10.51
C LEU A 243 -13.27 -3.68 -10.28
N TYR A 244 -12.30 -3.36 -11.14
CA TYR A 244 -11.45 -2.17 -11.06
C TYR A 244 -11.95 -0.99 -11.91
N THR A 245 -13.18 -1.07 -12.43
CA THR A 245 -13.85 0.05 -13.10
C THR A 245 -14.82 0.74 -12.13
N PRO A 246 -14.71 2.07 -11.93
CA PRO A 246 -15.62 2.82 -11.07
C PRO A 246 -17.05 2.79 -11.64
N GLN A 247 -18.01 2.42 -10.81
CA GLN A 247 -19.43 2.43 -11.18
C GLN A 247 -20.01 3.83 -10.91
N GLU A 248 -20.54 4.53 -11.92
CA GLU A 248 -21.02 5.92 -11.76
C GLU A 248 -22.09 6.06 -10.67
N SER A 249 -23.02 5.11 -10.59
CA SER A 249 -24.07 5.03 -9.57
C SER A 249 -23.63 4.27 -8.30
N GLY A 250 -22.39 3.81 -8.26
CA GLY A 250 -21.83 3.03 -7.15
C GLY A 250 -21.30 3.90 -6.02
N PHE A 251 -21.14 3.27 -4.86
CA PHE A 251 -20.48 3.89 -3.71
C PHE A 251 -18.95 3.77 -3.86
N ASN A 252 -18.30 4.85 -4.29
CA ASN A 252 -16.86 4.90 -4.55
C ASN A 252 -16.17 5.87 -3.59
N VAL A 253 -14.88 5.60 -3.33
CA VAL A 253 -13.99 6.37 -2.45
C VAL A 253 -12.61 6.46 -3.11
N LEU A 254 -11.74 7.35 -2.62
CA LEU A 254 -10.34 7.30 -3.00
C LEU A 254 -9.67 6.23 -2.16
N LEU A 255 -9.21 5.16 -2.78
CA LEU A 255 -8.48 4.11 -2.10
C LEU A 255 -7.09 4.59 -1.63
N HIS A 256 -6.56 3.90 -0.63
CA HIS A 256 -5.11 3.78 -0.48
C HIS A 256 -4.53 2.95 -1.63
N GLY A 257 -5.22 1.86 -1.99
CA GLY A 257 -4.91 0.98 -3.13
C GLY A 257 -3.91 -0.12 -2.78
N ASP A 258 -2.89 0.19 -1.97
CA ASP A 258 -1.95 -0.81 -1.42
C ASP A 258 -2.13 -1.06 0.07
N PHE A 259 -3.36 -1.38 0.51
CA PHE A 259 -3.71 -1.39 1.93
C PHE A 259 -3.41 -2.73 2.63
N TRP A 260 -2.13 -3.01 2.91
CA TRP A 260 -1.64 -4.23 3.58
C TRP A 260 -0.65 -3.94 4.72
N SER A 261 -0.25 -4.97 5.47
CA SER A 261 0.52 -4.84 6.73
C SER A 261 1.83 -4.05 6.62
N ASN A 262 2.54 -4.13 5.49
CA ASN A 262 3.83 -3.43 5.34
C ASN A 262 3.65 -1.91 5.19
N ASN A 263 2.48 -1.48 4.73
CA ASN A 263 2.15 -0.07 4.54
C ASN A 263 1.47 0.54 5.77
N MET A 264 1.66 -0.10 6.93
CA MET A 264 1.10 0.31 8.21
C MET A 264 2.17 0.27 9.29
N MET A 265 2.39 1.40 9.94
CA MET A 265 3.26 1.50 11.10
C MET A 265 2.42 1.72 12.35
N PHE A 266 2.56 0.85 13.35
CA PHE A 266 1.77 0.87 14.58
C PHE A 266 2.59 1.40 15.75
N ARG A 267 1.91 2.12 16.65
CA ARG A 267 2.43 2.49 17.96
C ARG A 267 1.71 1.70 19.05
N TYR A 268 2.42 1.38 20.11
CA TYR A 268 1.95 0.48 21.16
C TYR A 268 2.04 1.16 22.53
N ASP A 269 1.17 0.75 23.46
CA ASP A 269 1.25 1.13 24.87
C ASP A 269 2.27 0.27 25.64
N GLY A 270 2.33 0.45 26.97
CA GLY A 270 3.23 -0.30 27.85
C GLY A 270 2.91 -1.80 27.97
N GLU A 271 1.71 -2.23 27.56
CA GLU A 271 1.25 -3.62 27.57
C GLU A 271 1.37 -4.28 26.19
N ASN A 272 1.98 -3.58 25.23
CA ASN A 272 2.13 -4.00 23.83
C ASN A 272 0.78 -4.16 23.10
N ASN A 273 -0.26 -3.43 23.53
CA ASN A 273 -1.48 -3.27 22.72
C ASN A 273 -1.25 -2.17 21.68
N PRO A 274 -1.68 -2.36 20.41
CA PRO A 274 -1.61 -1.30 19.43
C PRO A 274 -2.59 -0.19 19.82
N VAL A 275 -2.15 1.06 19.76
CA VAL A 275 -2.94 2.25 20.14
C VAL A 275 -3.10 3.26 19.02
N ASP A 276 -2.28 3.19 17.98
CA ASP A 276 -2.37 4.04 16.79
C ASP A 276 -1.70 3.37 15.59
N VAL A 277 -2.08 3.80 14.40
CA VAL A 277 -1.55 3.30 13.11
C VAL A 277 -1.36 4.45 12.13
N ILE A 278 -0.21 4.55 11.49
CA ILE A 278 0.04 5.50 10.39
C ILE A 278 0.16 4.71 9.10
N PHE A 279 -0.55 5.16 8.08
CA PHE A 279 -0.44 4.60 6.73
C PHE A 279 0.74 5.25 6.01
N VAL A 280 1.45 4.44 5.23
CA VAL A 280 2.57 4.87 4.40
C VAL A 280 2.37 4.29 3.00
N ASP A 281 3.11 4.83 2.03
CA ASP A 281 3.12 4.29 0.66
C ASP A 281 1.81 4.46 -0.14
N PHE A 282 1.42 5.70 -0.42
CA PHE A 282 0.19 6.05 -1.15
C PHE A 282 0.40 6.02 -2.69
N GLN A 283 0.93 4.91 -3.21
CA GLN A 283 1.41 4.81 -4.59
C GLN A 283 0.37 4.48 -5.65
N ILE A 284 -0.71 3.81 -5.26
CA ILE A 284 -1.74 3.33 -6.19
C ILE A 284 -3.15 3.80 -5.80
N PRO A 285 -3.35 5.10 -5.50
CA PRO A 285 -4.68 5.63 -5.22
C PRO A 285 -5.55 5.51 -6.47
N GLN A 286 -6.78 5.04 -6.27
CA GLN A 286 -7.79 4.92 -7.31
C GLN A 286 -9.17 5.26 -6.76
N TRP A 287 -9.99 5.97 -7.54
CA TRP A 287 -11.37 6.26 -7.16
C TRP A 287 -12.32 5.11 -7.50
N ILE A 288 -12.65 4.25 -6.54
CA ILE A 288 -13.48 3.06 -6.78
C ILE A 288 -14.13 2.53 -5.49
N THR A 289 -14.86 1.41 -5.54
CA THR A 289 -15.47 0.75 -4.39
C THR A 289 -14.48 0.56 -3.23
N PRO A 290 -14.86 0.91 -1.98
CA PRO A 290 -14.01 0.70 -0.80
C PRO A 290 -13.72 -0.78 -0.51
N ALA A 291 -14.48 -1.69 -1.12
CA ALA A 291 -14.30 -3.13 -0.96
C ALA A 291 -12.87 -3.59 -1.32
N ILE A 292 -12.19 -2.90 -2.24
CA ILE A 292 -10.83 -3.26 -2.68
C ILE A 292 -9.86 -3.21 -1.49
N ASP A 293 -9.73 -2.07 -0.81
CA ASP A 293 -8.81 -1.95 0.34
C ASP A 293 -9.22 -2.83 1.51
N ILE A 294 -10.53 -2.98 1.79
CA ILE A 294 -11.03 -3.78 2.91
C ILE A 294 -10.70 -5.26 2.71
N ILE A 295 -11.05 -5.80 1.54
CA ILE A 295 -10.82 -7.21 1.21
C ILE A 295 -9.32 -7.46 1.08
N TYR A 296 -8.59 -6.54 0.43
CA TYR A 296 -7.14 -6.66 0.32
C TYR A 296 -6.50 -6.77 1.69
N PHE A 297 -6.79 -5.86 2.61
CA PHE A 297 -6.27 -5.90 3.97
C PHE A 297 -6.61 -7.21 4.70
N ILE A 298 -7.89 -7.57 4.76
CA ILE A 298 -8.35 -8.74 5.53
C ILE A 298 -7.66 -10.01 5.00
N HIS A 299 -7.62 -10.19 3.68
CA HIS A 299 -7.17 -11.45 3.10
C HIS A 299 -5.67 -11.53 2.86
N SER A 300 -4.95 -10.41 2.78
CA SER A 300 -3.49 -10.40 2.68
C SER A 300 -2.79 -10.43 4.03
N SER A 301 -3.35 -9.76 5.04
CA SER A 301 -2.56 -9.29 6.18
C SER A 301 -3.00 -9.82 7.54
N MET A 302 -4.20 -10.39 7.67
CA MET A 302 -4.65 -11.00 8.93
C MET A 302 -4.19 -12.45 9.08
N LYS A 303 -4.08 -12.93 10.32
CA LYS A 303 -3.86 -14.36 10.64
C LYS A 303 -4.93 -15.22 9.98
N GLU A 304 -4.53 -16.38 9.44
CA GLU A 304 -5.38 -17.22 8.57
C GLU A 304 -6.76 -17.51 9.16
N HIS A 305 -6.80 -18.05 10.38
CA HIS A 305 -8.02 -18.43 11.08
C HIS A 305 -8.96 -17.26 11.40
N LEU A 306 -8.48 -16.01 11.30
CA LEU A 306 -9.28 -14.82 11.58
C LEU A 306 -9.98 -14.24 10.35
N ARG A 307 -9.47 -14.49 9.14
CA ARG A 307 -9.89 -13.79 7.91
C ARG A 307 -11.38 -13.94 7.70
N PHE A 308 -11.82 -15.16 7.46
CA PHE A 308 -13.24 -15.46 7.24
C PHE A 308 -14.04 -15.37 8.54
N ALA A 309 -13.47 -15.80 9.67
CA ALA A 309 -14.16 -15.82 10.96
C ALA A 309 -14.52 -14.42 11.49
N LYS A 310 -13.76 -13.39 11.12
CA LYS A 310 -13.96 -12.00 11.58
C LYS A 310 -14.33 -11.02 10.48
N GLN A 311 -14.33 -11.43 9.20
CA GLN A 311 -14.61 -10.57 8.05
C GLN A 311 -15.87 -9.73 8.24
N ASN A 312 -17.01 -10.36 8.54
CA ASN A 312 -18.29 -9.65 8.67
C ASN A 312 -18.26 -8.59 9.77
N ALA A 313 -17.65 -8.91 10.92
CA ALA A 313 -17.53 -7.98 12.05
C ALA A 313 -16.59 -6.81 11.73
N LEU A 314 -15.50 -7.07 11.00
CA LEU A 314 -14.53 -6.05 10.59
C LEU A 314 -15.08 -5.14 9.49
N VAL A 315 -15.79 -5.69 8.51
CA VAL A 315 -16.53 -4.93 7.49
C VAL A 315 -17.57 -4.03 8.15
N GLN A 316 -18.32 -4.54 9.13
CA GLN A 316 -19.30 -3.74 9.87
C GLN A 316 -18.64 -2.61 10.67
N LEU A 317 -17.50 -2.87 11.33
CA LEU A 317 -16.75 -1.85 12.04
C LEU A 317 -16.23 -0.75 11.11
N TYR A 318 -15.68 -1.13 9.96
CA TYR A 318 -15.29 -0.17 8.91
C TYR A 318 -16.51 0.68 8.49
N TYR A 319 -17.65 0.03 8.21
CA TYR A 319 -18.88 0.69 7.75
C TYR A 319 -19.35 1.77 8.73
N TYR A 320 -19.39 1.47 10.03
CA TYR A 320 -19.78 2.45 11.03
C TYR A 320 -18.76 3.57 11.15
N SER A 321 -17.45 3.27 11.14
CA SER A 321 -16.45 4.34 11.16
C SER A 321 -16.57 5.29 9.96
N LEU A 322 -16.86 4.75 8.78
CA LEU A 322 -17.13 5.52 7.57
C LEU A 322 -18.41 6.35 7.73
N LYS A 323 -19.50 5.74 8.20
CA LYS A 323 -20.80 6.39 8.42
C LYS A 323 -20.70 7.53 9.43
N ASP A 324 -20.10 7.27 10.59
CA ASP A 324 -19.97 8.24 11.68
C ASP A 324 -19.16 9.46 11.21
N THR A 325 -18.11 9.24 10.41
CA THR A 325 -17.31 10.34 9.85
C THR A 325 -18.05 11.10 8.76
N LEU A 326 -18.67 10.39 7.81
CA LEU A 326 -19.26 10.98 6.62
C LEU A 326 -20.64 11.62 6.89
N ILE A 327 -21.54 10.85 7.51
CA ILE A 327 -22.91 11.24 7.78
C ILE A 327 -22.96 12.08 9.04
N ASP A 328 -22.41 11.59 10.16
CA ASP A 328 -22.55 12.29 11.43
C ASP A 328 -21.55 13.44 11.58
N GLY A 329 -20.32 13.27 11.10
CA GLY A 329 -19.30 14.32 11.08
C GLY A 329 -19.60 15.37 10.01
N TYR A 330 -19.46 15.01 8.73
CA TYR A 330 -19.57 15.97 7.62
C TYR A 330 -21.00 16.35 7.22
N LYS A 331 -22.04 15.70 7.79
CA LYS A 331 -23.45 15.93 7.42
C LYS A 331 -23.70 15.73 5.92
N TYR A 332 -23.04 14.73 5.33
CA TYR A 332 -23.17 14.40 3.92
C TYR A 332 -24.61 14.00 3.56
N THR A 333 -25.14 14.61 2.50
CA THR A 333 -26.53 14.43 2.04
C THR A 333 -26.66 13.62 0.76
N GLY A 334 -25.54 13.15 0.19
CA GLY A 334 -25.57 12.29 -0.99
C GLY A 334 -25.88 10.82 -0.64
N TYR A 335 -25.82 9.96 -1.66
CA TYR A 335 -26.09 8.53 -1.48
C TYR A 335 -25.09 7.88 -0.52
N PHE A 336 -25.61 7.15 0.47
CA PHE A 336 -24.85 6.31 1.37
C PHE A 336 -25.56 4.95 1.51
N PRO A 337 -24.87 3.83 1.21
CA PRO A 337 -25.51 2.52 1.24
C PRO A 337 -25.93 2.16 2.67
N THR A 338 -27.07 1.50 2.80
CA THR A 338 -27.43 0.76 4.00
C THR A 338 -26.39 -0.32 4.28
N LEU A 339 -26.31 -0.82 5.52
CA LEU A 339 -25.40 -1.91 5.85
C LEU A 339 -25.66 -3.15 4.98
N HIS A 340 -26.91 -3.43 4.63
CA HIS A 340 -27.26 -4.54 3.73
C HIS A 340 -26.69 -4.33 2.31
N GLU A 341 -26.90 -3.16 1.71
CA GLU A 341 -26.32 -2.81 0.40
C GLU A 341 -24.79 -2.85 0.45
N PHE A 342 -24.19 -2.40 1.55
CA PHE A 342 -22.74 -2.44 1.73
C PHE A 342 -22.21 -3.87 1.78
N GLN A 343 -22.90 -4.80 2.46
CA GLN A 343 -22.56 -6.22 2.44
C GLN A 343 -22.69 -6.81 1.03
N ILE A 344 -23.70 -6.41 0.25
CA ILE A 344 -23.81 -6.80 -1.16
C ILE A 344 -22.61 -6.28 -1.98
N ILE A 345 -22.15 -5.05 -1.72
CA ILE A 345 -20.94 -4.50 -2.37
C ILE A 345 -19.72 -5.40 -2.06
N ILE A 346 -19.49 -5.76 -0.80
CA ILE A 346 -18.40 -6.67 -0.41
C ILE A 346 -18.53 -8.02 -1.12
N LEU A 347 -19.73 -8.61 -1.17
CA LEU A 347 -19.98 -9.90 -1.81
C LEU A 347 -19.75 -9.85 -3.33
N LYS A 348 -20.20 -8.79 -4.01
CA LYS A 348 -19.95 -8.60 -5.45
C LYS A 348 -18.47 -8.41 -5.79
N SER A 349 -17.67 -7.99 -4.80
CA SER A 349 -16.21 -7.87 -4.91
C SER A 349 -15.45 -9.16 -4.55
N SER A 350 -16.09 -10.33 -4.55
CA SER A 350 -15.47 -11.61 -4.16
C SER A 350 -14.23 -11.99 -5.00
N LEU A 351 -14.11 -11.54 -6.24
CA LEU A 351 -12.89 -11.71 -7.03
C LEU A 351 -11.67 -11.07 -6.35
N GLN A 352 -11.87 -9.97 -5.60
CA GLN A 352 -10.79 -9.37 -4.82
C GLN A 352 -10.26 -10.32 -3.74
N VAL A 353 -11.07 -11.25 -3.22
CA VAL A 353 -10.63 -12.26 -2.25
C VAL A 353 -9.62 -13.19 -2.92
N LEU A 354 -9.91 -13.67 -4.14
CA LEU A 354 -8.98 -14.49 -4.92
C LEU A 354 -7.68 -13.73 -5.19
N ILE A 355 -7.76 -12.50 -5.68
CA ILE A 355 -6.58 -11.67 -5.95
C ILE A 355 -5.75 -11.48 -4.67
N SER A 356 -6.39 -11.15 -3.55
CA SER A 356 -5.68 -10.80 -2.32
C SER A 356 -5.10 -12.03 -1.61
N ALA A 357 -5.86 -13.12 -1.53
CA ALA A 357 -5.47 -14.33 -0.79
C ALA A 357 -4.61 -15.28 -1.61
N LEU A 358 -4.83 -15.39 -2.93
CA LEU A 358 -4.21 -16.41 -3.76
C LEU A 358 -3.21 -15.85 -4.77
N ILE A 359 -3.21 -14.55 -5.07
CA ILE A 359 -2.23 -13.93 -5.98
C ILE A 359 -1.23 -13.07 -5.20
N VAL A 360 -1.72 -12.14 -4.38
CA VAL A 360 -0.87 -11.16 -3.69
C VAL A 360 -0.22 -11.75 -2.44
N GLN A 361 -0.99 -12.45 -1.61
CA GLN A 361 -0.46 -12.98 -0.36
C GLN A 361 0.72 -13.95 -0.49
N PRO A 362 0.75 -14.91 -1.44
CA PRO A 362 1.89 -15.79 -1.60
C PRO A 362 3.21 -15.01 -1.63
N ILE A 363 3.23 -13.86 -2.31
CA ILE A 363 4.37 -12.94 -2.41
C ILE A 363 4.70 -12.31 -1.05
N ILE A 364 3.69 -11.91 -0.30
CA ILE A 364 3.83 -11.26 1.02
C ILE A 364 4.46 -12.20 2.06
N ILE A 365 4.17 -13.50 1.99
CA ILE A 365 4.55 -14.49 3.01
C ILE A 365 5.79 -15.31 2.62
N LEU A 366 6.41 -15.01 1.48
CA LEU A 366 7.71 -15.55 1.11
C LEU A 366 8.77 -15.14 2.14
N ASP A 367 9.73 -16.04 2.41
CA ASP A 367 10.89 -15.74 3.24
C ASP A 367 11.64 -14.52 2.67
N GLU A 368 12.12 -13.63 3.55
CA GLU A 368 12.84 -12.42 3.19
C GLU A 368 14.05 -12.69 2.28
N LYS A 369 14.64 -13.89 2.35
CA LYS A 369 15.76 -14.31 1.50
C LYS A 369 15.37 -14.61 0.04
N ILE A 370 14.10 -14.94 -0.20
CA ILE A 370 13.55 -15.28 -1.52
C ILE A 370 12.89 -14.03 -2.14
N GLN A 371 12.42 -13.10 -1.31
CA GLN A 371 11.69 -11.89 -1.69
C GLN A 371 12.55 -10.81 -2.41
N SER A 372 13.87 -11.01 -2.53
CA SER A 372 14.80 -9.95 -2.93
C SER A 372 14.79 -9.58 -4.42
N ASP A 373 13.98 -10.25 -5.26
CA ASP A 373 14.02 -10.00 -6.69
C ASP A 373 12.62 -9.77 -7.30
N ILE A 374 12.17 -8.51 -7.22
CA ILE A 374 10.94 -8.06 -7.91
C ILE A 374 11.01 -8.29 -9.42
N PHE A 375 12.22 -8.29 -9.98
CA PHE A 375 12.41 -8.55 -11.40
C PHE A 375 12.02 -9.99 -11.70
N LEU A 376 12.28 -10.97 -10.81
CA LEU A 376 11.79 -12.34 -10.98
C LEU A 376 10.26 -12.46 -10.86
N LEU A 377 9.62 -11.67 -9.98
CA LEU A 377 8.16 -11.66 -9.86
C LEU A 377 7.48 -11.19 -11.15
N MET A 378 8.08 -10.24 -11.86
CA MET A 378 7.52 -9.68 -13.10
C MET A 378 8.08 -10.30 -14.38
N SER A 379 9.27 -10.92 -14.31
CA SER A 379 9.93 -11.53 -15.47
C SER A 379 9.16 -12.75 -15.99
N LYS A 380 9.08 -12.88 -17.31
CA LYS A 380 8.45 -14.02 -17.99
C LYS A 380 9.47 -15.03 -18.52
N ASP A 381 10.76 -14.84 -18.21
CA ASP A 381 11.81 -15.80 -18.53
C ASP A 381 11.71 -17.06 -17.65
N GLU A 382 12.57 -18.04 -17.95
CA GLU A 382 12.64 -19.31 -17.23
C GLU A 382 12.88 -19.11 -15.72
N ALA A 383 13.69 -18.13 -15.32
CA ALA A 383 13.97 -17.86 -13.92
C ALA A 383 12.75 -17.29 -13.20
N GLY A 384 12.03 -16.34 -13.81
CA GLY A 384 10.80 -15.76 -13.26
C GLY A 384 9.63 -16.75 -13.19
N LEU A 385 9.53 -17.68 -14.14
CA LEU A 385 8.55 -18.77 -14.11
C LEU A 385 8.89 -19.79 -13.02
N LYS A 386 10.15 -20.21 -12.91
CA LYS A 386 10.61 -21.09 -11.84
C LYS A 386 10.40 -20.49 -10.46
N PHE A 387 10.69 -19.20 -10.29
CA PHE A 387 10.43 -18.48 -9.06
C PHE A 387 8.96 -18.54 -8.66
N THR A 388 8.06 -18.31 -9.63
CA THR A 388 6.61 -18.35 -9.40
C THR A 388 6.15 -19.76 -9.00
N HIS A 389 6.64 -20.79 -9.71
CA HIS A 389 6.40 -22.18 -9.35
C HIS A 389 6.83 -22.49 -7.91
N ASP A 390 8.06 -22.13 -7.54
CA ASP A 390 8.62 -22.40 -6.21
C ASP A 390 7.84 -21.66 -5.10
N MET A 391 7.39 -20.43 -5.37
CA MET A 391 6.54 -19.66 -4.45
C MET A 391 5.22 -20.37 -4.17
N TYR A 392 4.54 -20.88 -5.19
CA TYR A 392 3.27 -21.59 -5.01
C TYR A 392 3.44 -22.95 -4.34
N HIS A 393 4.56 -23.62 -4.57
CA HIS A 393 4.88 -24.91 -3.93
C HIS A 393 5.37 -24.77 -2.49
N HIS A 394 5.63 -23.55 -2.01
CA HIS A 394 6.02 -23.29 -0.63
C HIS A 394 4.93 -23.74 0.37
N PRO A 395 5.28 -24.37 1.50
CA PRO A 395 4.30 -24.90 2.47
C PRO A 395 3.26 -23.88 2.94
N ASN A 396 3.69 -22.65 3.25
CA ASN A 396 2.77 -21.59 3.69
C ASN A 396 1.76 -21.21 2.60
N THR A 397 2.18 -21.16 1.33
CA THR A 397 1.28 -20.85 0.21
C THR A 397 0.29 -21.98 -0.01
N ARG A 398 0.75 -23.23 0.03
CA ARG A 398 -0.12 -24.42 -0.11
C ARG A 398 -1.20 -24.44 0.96
N GLU A 399 -0.87 -24.14 2.22
CA GLU A 399 -1.84 -24.08 3.30
C GLU A 399 -2.94 -23.03 3.04
N VAL A 400 -2.56 -21.84 2.56
CA VAL A 400 -3.51 -20.79 2.18
C VAL A 400 -4.44 -21.28 1.06
N VAL A 401 -3.90 -21.88 0.00
CA VAL A 401 -4.68 -22.40 -1.13
C VAL A 401 -5.71 -23.44 -0.66
N LYS A 402 -5.33 -24.37 0.23
CA LYS A 402 -6.27 -25.36 0.80
C LYS A 402 -7.43 -24.73 1.56
N ASN A 403 -7.14 -23.68 2.32
CA ASN A 403 -8.13 -23.06 3.21
C ASN A 403 -9.06 -22.11 2.46
N VAL A 404 -8.57 -21.48 1.39
CA VAL A 404 -9.30 -20.42 0.68
C VAL A 404 -10.14 -20.97 -0.48
N LEU A 405 -9.62 -21.92 -1.28
CA LEU A 405 -10.36 -22.42 -2.45
C LEU A 405 -11.76 -22.97 -2.11
N PRO A 406 -11.96 -23.79 -1.05
CA PRO A 406 -13.28 -24.28 -0.70
C PRO A 406 -14.26 -23.20 -0.24
N VAL A 407 -13.76 -22.05 0.23
CA VAL A 407 -14.59 -20.92 0.66
C VAL A 407 -15.03 -20.06 -0.52
N LEU A 408 -14.27 -20.09 -1.62
CA LEU A 408 -14.57 -19.35 -2.86
C LEU A 408 -15.39 -20.15 -3.88
N ASP A 409 -15.72 -21.41 -3.58
CA ASP A 409 -16.48 -22.29 -4.47
C ASP A 409 -17.89 -21.79 -4.76
#